data_AF-A0A0R2CVA1-F1
#
_entry.id   AF-A0A0R2CVA1-F1
#
_cell.length_a   1.000
_cell.length_b   1.000
_cell.length_c   1.000
_cell.angle_alpha   90.00
_cell.angle_beta   90.00
_cell.angle_gamma   90.00
#
_symmetry.space_group_name_H-M   'P 1'
#
loop_
_entity.id
_entity.type
_entity.pdbx_description
1 polymer ?
#
loop_
_entity_poly.entity_id
_entity_poly.type
_entity_poly.pdbx_seq_one_letter_code
_entity_poly.pdbx_strand_id
1 'polypeptide(L)'
;MLRKTKNFLQANNINYKKEHVNPLIVPERVYVLKFGKTKLNNRFIVEHTYTWTGRIKINKISLRLHGQKSPREFPNEAELLHYLKRNIKRYNTDVKE
;
A
#
# COMPACT_ATOMS: atom_id res chain seq x y z
N MET A 1 -7.14 7.41 4.50
CA MET A 1 -6.87 6.12 3.80
C MET A 1 -5.66 5.42 4.41
N LEU A 2 -5.76 4.11 4.66
CA LEU A 2 -4.71 3.24 5.23
C LEU A 2 -4.08 3.75 6.53
N ARG A 3 -4.89 4.10 7.54
CA ARG A 3 -4.37 4.69 8.79
C ARG A 3 -3.61 3.65 9.64
N LYS A 4 -4.18 2.47 9.83
CA LYS A 4 -3.57 1.39 10.64
C LYS A 4 -2.29 0.89 9.99
N THR A 5 -2.27 0.76 8.66
CA THR A 5 -1.06 0.37 7.92
C THR A 5 0.06 1.40 8.09
N LYS A 6 -0.23 2.70 7.99
CA LYS A 6 0.78 3.76 8.19
C LYS A 6 1.38 3.73 9.58
N ASN A 7 0.53 3.62 10.60
CA ASN A 7 1.00 3.52 11.99
C ASN A 7 1.88 2.29 12.20
N PHE A 8 1.50 1.15 11.59
CA PHE A 8 2.32 -0.06 11.63
C PHE A 8 3.69 0.12 10.96
N LEU A 9 3.77 0.78 9.79
CA LEU A 9 5.04 1.04 9.13
C LEU A 9 5.95 1.92 9.99
N GLN A 10 5.42 3.01 10.56
CA GLN A 10 6.18 3.88 11.46
C GLN A 10 6.69 3.16 12.70
N ALA A 11 5.83 2.34 13.34
CA ALA A 11 6.20 1.57 14.52
C ALA A 11 7.34 0.57 14.26
N ASN A 12 7.55 0.18 12.99
CA ASN A 12 8.64 -0.71 12.58
C ASN A 12 9.81 0.02 11.91
N ASN A 13 9.90 1.35 12.04
CA ASN A 13 10.93 2.19 11.41
C ASN A 13 11.01 2.04 9.89
N ILE A 14 9.86 1.87 9.23
CA ILE A 14 9.75 1.79 7.77
C ILE A 14 9.26 3.12 7.24
N ASN A 15 10.08 3.76 6.42
CA ASN A 15 9.75 5.01 5.76
C ASN A 15 8.66 4.79 4.72
N TYR A 16 7.80 5.80 4.54
CA TYR A 16 6.80 5.78 3.48
C TYR A 16 6.63 7.17 2.85
N LYS A 17 6.23 7.19 1.57
CA LYS A 17 5.86 8.40 0.84
C LYS A 17 4.51 8.21 0.15
N LYS A 18 3.65 9.22 0.31
CA LYS A 18 2.31 9.27 -0.28
C LYS A 18 2.43 9.87 -1.67
N GLU A 19 1.76 9.28 -2.65
CA GLU A 19 1.67 9.79 -4.01
C GLU A 19 0.24 9.60 -4.50
N HIS A 20 -0.39 10.70 -4.91
CA HIS A 20 -1.74 10.67 -5.42
C HIS A 20 -1.68 10.70 -6.94
N VAL A 21 -2.31 9.73 -7.60
CA VAL A 21 -2.38 9.66 -9.04
C VAL A 21 -3.84 9.82 -9.43
N ASN A 22 -4.13 10.86 -10.22
CA ASN A 22 -5.41 10.99 -10.90
C ASN A 22 -5.26 10.31 -12.26
N PRO A 23 -5.76 9.08 -12.45
CA PRO A 23 -5.79 8.51 -13.78
C PRO A 23 -6.74 9.32 -14.66
N LEU A 24 -6.32 9.58 -15.90
CA LEU A 24 -7.09 10.38 -16.85
C LEU A 24 -8.30 9.62 -17.43
N ILE A 25 -8.29 8.28 -17.37
CA ILE A 25 -9.18 7.42 -18.15
C ILE A 25 -10.12 6.55 -17.30
N VAL A 26 -9.82 6.33 -16.00
CA VAL A 26 -10.66 5.49 -15.13
C VAL A 26 -11.36 6.30 -14.04
N PRO A 27 -12.62 5.98 -13.69
CA PRO A 27 -13.36 6.69 -12.65
C PRO A 27 -12.80 6.44 -11.24
N GLU A 28 -12.01 5.37 -11.08
CA GLU A 28 -11.39 5.00 -9.82
C GLU A 28 -10.18 5.89 -9.54
N ARG A 29 -10.10 6.44 -8.33
CA ARG A 29 -8.93 7.19 -7.90
C ARG A 29 -7.87 6.23 -7.37
N VAL A 30 -6.62 6.50 -7.72
CA VAL A 30 -5.49 5.65 -7.35
C VAL A 30 -4.64 6.36 -6.30
N TYR A 31 -4.63 5.78 -5.10
CA TYR A 31 -3.74 6.21 -4.03
C TYR A 31 -2.53 5.29 -3.96
N VAL A 32 -1.33 5.84 -4.19
CA VAL A 32 -0.08 5.08 -4.15
C VAL A 32 0.68 5.42 -2.86
N LEU A 33 1.10 4.40 -2.14
CA LEU A 33 1.94 4.53 -0.95
C LEU A 33 3.21 3.74 -1.15
N LYS A 34 4.31 4.43 -1.44
CA LYS A 34 5.64 3.83 -1.55
C LYS A 34 6.23 3.66 -0.14
N PHE A 35 6.93 2.56 0.13
CA PHE A 35 7.50 2.28 1.44
C PHE A 35 8.77 1.42 1.36
N GLY A 36 9.60 1.52 2.40
CA GLY A 36 10.86 0.78 2.53
C GLY A 36 11.73 1.39 3.63
N LYS A 37 12.83 0.72 3.95
CA LYS A 37 13.72 1.15 5.04
C LYS A 37 14.70 2.23 4.56
N THR A 38 15.59 1.88 3.63
CA THR A 38 16.48 2.83 2.95
C THR A 38 15.89 3.34 1.64
N LYS A 39 15.55 2.43 0.71
CA LYS A 39 14.93 2.74 -0.58
C LYS A 39 13.42 2.44 -0.55
N LEU A 40 12.60 3.34 -1.11
CA LEU A 40 11.13 3.20 -1.17
C LEU A 40 10.69 2.30 -2.34
N ASN A 41 11.20 1.07 -2.38
CA ASN A 41 11.03 0.16 -3.52
C ASN A 41 9.72 -0.63 -3.50
N ASN A 42 9.04 -0.68 -2.36
CA ASN A 42 7.76 -1.36 -2.21
C ASN A 42 6.63 -0.36 -2.36
N ARG A 43 5.45 -0.80 -2.82
CA ARG A 43 4.29 0.08 -2.96
C ARG A 43 2.96 -0.61 -2.69
N PHE A 44 2.05 0.13 -2.08
CA PHE A 44 0.62 -0.16 -2.08
C PHE A 44 -0.05 0.71 -3.14
N ILE A 45 -0.96 0.13 -3.90
CA ILE A 45 -1.83 0.82 -4.84
C ILE A 45 -3.25 0.59 -4.35
N VAL A 46 -3.95 1.66 -3.98
CA VAL A 46 -5.31 1.59 -3.45
C VAL A 46 -6.24 2.21 -4.44
N GLU A 47 -7.08 1.38 -5.04
CA GLU A 47 -8.18 1.77 -5.89
C GLU A 47 -9.39 2.04 -5.00
N HIS A 48 -9.95 3.25 -5.13
CA HIS A 48 -11.08 3.66 -4.32
C HIS A 48 -12.05 4.53 -5.11
N THR A 49 -13.30 4.50 -4.66
CA THR A 49 -14.38 5.35 -5.16
C THR A 49 -14.94 6.19 -4.02
N TYR A 50 -15.68 7.23 -4.37
CA TYR A 50 -16.51 7.97 -3.43
C TYR A 50 -17.93 7.45 -3.51
N THR A 51 -18.53 7.17 -2.37
CA THR A 51 -19.97 6.93 -2.29
C THR A 51 -20.72 8.23 -2.61
N TRP A 52 -22.01 8.12 -2.89
CA TRP A 52 -22.92 9.27 -3.05
C TRP A 52 -22.82 10.28 -1.89
N THR A 53 -22.57 9.80 -0.67
CA THR A 53 -22.35 10.63 0.52
C THR A 53 -20.94 11.19 0.67
N GLY A 54 -20.07 11.04 -0.32
CA GLY A 54 -18.68 11.51 -0.31
C GLY A 54 -17.72 10.67 0.56
N ARG A 55 -18.16 9.52 1.09
CA ARG A 55 -17.29 8.64 1.87
C ARG A 55 -16.41 7.82 0.94
N ILE A 56 -15.15 7.62 1.33
CA ILE A 56 -14.24 6.80 0.54
C ILE A 56 -14.57 5.32 0.77
N LYS A 57 -14.82 4.60 -0.32
CA LYS A 57 -14.91 3.13 -0.37
C LYS A 57 -13.65 2.59 -1.02
N ILE A 58 -12.89 1.77 -0.30
CA ILE A 58 -11.76 1.02 -0.87
C ILE A 58 -12.36 -0.13 -1.69
N ASN A 59 -12.00 -0.20 -2.97
CA ASN A 59 -12.40 -1.32 -3.83
C ASN A 59 -11.34 -2.42 -3.79
N LYS A 60 -10.07 -2.03 -3.88
CA LYS A 60 -8.95 -2.96 -4.01
C LYS A 60 -7.67 -2.35 -3.48
N ILE A 61 -6.84 -3.18 -2.86
CA ILE A 61 -5.49 -2.82 -2.44
C ILE A 61 -4.50 -3.81 -3.05
N SER A 62 -3.65 -3.32 -3.94
CA SER A 62 -2.59 -4.10 -4.58
C SER A 62 -1.25 -3.81 -3.91
N LEU A 63 -0.64 -4.82 -3.31
CA LEU A 63 0.70 -4.78 -2.75
C LEU A 63 1.70 -5.28 -3.78
N ARG A 64 2.69 -4.45 -4.09
CA ARG A 64 3.85 -4.84 -4.89
C ARG A 64 5.10 -4.68 -4.04
N LEU A 65 5.69 -5.81 -3.66
CA LEU A 65 7.02 -5.84 -3.06
C LEU A 65 8.09 -5.84 -4.15
N HIS A 66 9.25 -5.30 -3.82
CA HIS A 66 10.42 -5.38 -4.68
C HIS A 66 10.83 -6.86 -4.86
N GLY A 67 11.18 -7.25 -6.10
CA GLY A 67 11.49 -8.65 -6.45
C GLY A 67 10.26 -9.58 -6.56
N GLN A 68 9.04 -9.09 -6.32
CA GLN A 68 7.83 -9.89 -6.44
C GLN A 68 7.35 -9.96 -7.91
N LYS A 69 7.16 -11.18 -8.44
CA LYS A 69 6.72 -11.42 -9.83
C LYS A 69 5.31 -10.91 -10.11
N SER A 70 4.38 -11.13 -9.18
CA SER A 70 2.98 -10.70 -9.32
C SER A 70 2.51 -9.94 -8.08
N PRO A 71 1.81 -8.80 -8.22
CA PRO A 71 1.25 -8.08 -7.09
C PRO A 71 0.25 -8.96 -6.32
N ARG A 72 0.15 -8.74 -5.01
CA ARG A 72 -0.83 -9.41 -4.16
C ARG A 72 -1.99 -8.48 -3.87
N GLU A 73 -3.20 -8.97 -4.04
CA GLU A 73 -4.40 -8.16 -3.94
C GLU A 73 -5.11 -8.44 -2.62
N PHE A 74 -5.69 -7.39 -2.05
CA PHE A 74 -6.42 -7.43 -0.80
C PHE A 74 -7.71 -6.61 -0.92
N PRO A 75 -8.84 -7.10 -0.40
CA PRO A 75 -10.11 -6.38 -0.44
C PRO A 75 -10.19 -5.24 0.59
N ASN A 76 -9.42 -5.31 1.69
CA ASN A 76 -9.51 -4.33 2.78
C ASN A 76 -8.17 -4.13 3.52
N GLU A 77 -8.12 -3.05 4.32
CA GLU A 77 -6.93 -2.70 5.11
C GLU A 77 -6.57 -3.75 6.18
N ALA A 78 -7.56 -4.47 6.73
CA ALA A 78 -7.32 -5.45 7.79
C ALA A 78 -6.55 -6.67 7.28
N GLU A 79 -6.93 -7.20 6.12
CA GLU A 79 -6.24 -8.32 5.47
C GLU A 79 -4.83 -7.93 5.01
N LEU A 80 -4.69 -6.73 4.45
CA LEU A 80 -3.39 -6.18 4.11
C LEU A 80 -2.48 -6.13 5.35
N LEU A 81 -3.00 -5.57 6.45
CA LEU A 81 -2.24 -5.42 7.69
C LEU A 81 -1.87 -6.78 8.29
N HIS A 82 -2.78 -7.76 8.27
CA HIS A 82 -2.50 -9.11 8.70
C HIS A 82 -1.35 -9.74 7.88
N TYR A 83 -1.39 -9.59 6.55
CA TYR A 83 -0.32 -10.06 5.68
C TYR A 83 1.02 -9.38 5.99
N LEU A 84 1.04 -8.05 6.16
CA LEU A 84 2.25 -7.29 6.45
C LEU A 84 2.89 -7.75 7.76
N LYS A 85 2.10 -7.91 8.82
CA LYS A 85 2.58 -8.42 10.12
C LYS A 85 3.23 -9.79 9.97
N ARG A 86 2.60 -10.71 9.24
CA ARG A 86 3.12 -12.07 9.02
C ARG A 86 4.41 -12.09 8.19
N ASN A 87 4.58 -11.15 7.26
CA ASN A 87 5.65 -11.16 6.27
C ASN A 87 6.71 -10.06 6.47
N ILE A 88 6.86 -9.52 7.68
CA ILE A 88 7.73 -8.36 7.94
C ILE A 88 9.17 -8.58 7.44
N LYS A 89 9.71 -9.79 7.60
CA LYS A 89 11.06 -10.14 7.16
C LYS A 89 11.28 -10.01 5.64
N ARG A 90 10.22 -10.03 4.82
CA ARG A 90 10.35 -9.98 3.35
C ARG A 90 10.59 -8.58 2.80
N TYR A 91 10.19 -7.55 3.52
CA TYR A 91 10.27 -6.16 3.04
C TYR A 91 11.01 -5.23 4.02
N ASN A 92 11.39 -5.74 5.19
CA ASN A 92 12.21 -5.03 6.18
C ASN A 92 13.72 -5.20 5.95
N THR A 93 14.10 -6.09 5.04
CA THR A 93 15.47 -6.19 4.54
C THR A 93 15.62 -5.29 3.33
N ASP A 94 16.57 -4.36 3.40
CA ASP A 94 17.13 -3.76 2.19
C ASP A 94 17.83 -4.88 1.44
N VAL A 95 17.27 -5.32 0.30
CA VAL A 95 17.98 -6.22 -0.61
C VAL A 95 19.20 -5.43 -1.06
N LYS A 96 20.38 -5.76 -0.50
CA LYS A 96 21.67 -5.30 -1.03
C LYS A 96 21.77 -5.89 -2.43
N GLU A 97 21.61 -5.03 -3.43
CA GLU A 97 22.04 -5.31 -4.81
C GLU A 97 23.54 -5.60 -4.83
#